data_AF-A0A7V8RWI9-F1
#
_entry.id   AF-A0A7V8RWI9-F1
#
_cell.length_a   1.000
_cell.length_b   1.000
_cell.length_c   1.000
_cell.angle_alpha   90.00
_cell.angle_beta   90.00
_cell.angle_gamma   90.00
#
_symmetry.space_group_name_H-M   'P 1'
#
loop_
_entity.id
_entity.type
_entity.pdbx_description
1 polymer ?
#
loop_
_entity_poly.entity_id
_entity_poly.type
_entity_poly.pdbx_seq_one_letter_code
_entity_poly.pdbx_strand_id
1 'polypeptide(L)'
;MGKLIFAGLLGFSGLSVLSDYPVVGFGLLAVAALLVWMSLQGRRSSRPVSHARPTEWAQARQQSQLEVARAEREARAVVRRAVRQADKRGQAAVQRAAAQVQAEQGSGWSA
;
A
#
# COMPACT_ATOMS: atom_id res chain seq x y z
N MET A 1 7.27 -7.54 8.94
CA MET A 1 8.17 -8.27 8.00
C MET A 1 8.60 -7.42 6.80
N GLY A 2 7.75 -6.56 6.21
CA GLY A 2 8.09 -5.79 5.02
C GLY A 2 9.29 -4.82 5.11
N LYS A 3 9.61 -4.28 6.30
CA LYS A 3 10.73 -3.33 6.48
C LYS A 3 12.11 -3.93 6.16
N LEU A 4 12.31 -5.22 6.46
CA LEU A 4 13.57 -5.91 6.16
C LEU A 4 13.67 -6.28 4.68
N ILE A 5 12.53 -6.59 4.05
CA ILE A 5 12.46 -6.85 2.61
C ILE A 5 12.83 -5.59 1.83
N PHE A 6 12.28 -4.44 2.24
CA PHE A 6 12.59 -3.15 1.63
C PHE A 6 14.06 -2.75 1.81
N ALA A 7 14.63 -2.98 3.01
CA ALA A 7 16.04 -2.75 3.26
C ALA A 7 16.95 -3.68 2.42
N GLY A 8 16.56 -4.94 2.24
CA GLY A 8 17.28 -5.89 1.38
C GLY A 8 17.24 -5.49 -0.09
N LEU A 9 16.07 -5.07 -0.60
CA LEU A 9 15.90 -4.59 -1.97
C LEU A 9 16.72 -3.31 -2.22
N LEU A 10 16.74 -2.39 -1.26
CA LEU A 10 17.53 -1.15 -1.34
C LEU A 10 19.04 -1.45 -1.30
N GLY A 11 19.47 -2.39 -0.45
CA GLY A 11 20.87 -2.82 -0.39
C GLY A 11 21.32 -3.51 -1.69
N PHE A 12 20.48 -4.38 -2.26
CA PHE A 12 20.76 -5.05 -3.53
C PHE A 12 20.78 -4.06 -4.71
N SER A 13 19.87 -3.09 -4.72
CA SER A 13 19.85 -1.99 -5.70
C SER A 13 21.10 -1.10 -5.59
N GLY A 14 21.55 -0.78 -4.37
CA GLY A 14 22.78 -0.01 -4.15
C GLY A 14 24.05 -0.74 -4.61
N LEU A 15 24.10 -2.06 -4.43
CA LEU A 15 25.19 -2.91 -4.90
C LEU A 15 25.26 -2.97 -6.44
N SER A 16 24.10 -3.02 -7.11
CA SER A 16 24.03 -3.05 -8.58
C SER A 16 24.44 -1.72 -9.24
N VAL A 17 24.25 -0.59 -8.55
CA VAL A 17 24.58 0.76 -9.06
C VAL A 17 26.03 1.17 -8.75
N LEU A 18 26.74 0.39 -7.92
CA LEU A 18 28.10 0.70 -7.47
C LEU A 18 29.15 0.72 -8.61
N SER A 19 28.88 0.04 -9.73
CA SER A 19 29.78 -0.01 -10.89
C SER A 19 29.77 1.28 -11.71
N ASP A 20 28.58 1.82 -12.00
CA ASP A 20 28.44 3.00 -12.87
C ASP A 20 28.45 4.32 -12.08
N TYR A 21 27.96 4.31 -10.84
CA TYR A 21 27.84 5.50 -10.00
C TYR A 21 28.25 5.17 -8.55
N PRO A 22 29.56 5.04 -8.27
CA PRO A 22 30.07 4.56 -6.99
C PRO A 22 29.62 5.41 -5.80
N VAL A 23 29.50 6.74 -5.96
CA VAL A 23 29.03 7.64 -4.90
C VAL A 23 27.56 7.38 -4.55
N VAL A 24 26.71 7.13 -5.55
CA VAL A 24 25.28 6.85 -5.36
C VAL A 24 25.08 5.46 -4.77
N GLY A 25 25.87 4.47 -5.23
CA GLY A 25 25.88 3.12 -4.66
C GLY A 25 26.25 3.12 -3.17
N PHE A 26 27.33 3.83 -2.79
CA PHE A 26 27.71 3.99 -1.38
C PHE A 26 26.62 4.70 -0.57
N GLY A 27 25.98 5.74 -1.13
CA GLY A 27 24.87 6.44 -0.48
C GLY A 27 23.69 5.53 -0.18
N LEU A 28 23.28 4.70 -1.15
CA LEU A 28 22.19 3.74 -0.98
C LEU A 28 22.53 2.64 0.03
N LEU A 29 23.77 2.16 0.05
CA LEU A 29 24.24 1.18 1.03
C LEU A 29 24.26 1.75 2.46
N ALA A 30 24.69 3.01 2.63
CA ALA A 30 24.66 3.69 3.92
C ALA A 30 23.23 3.86 4.46
N VAL A 31 22.29 4.25 3.58
CA VAL A 31 20.86 4.36 3.93
C VAL A 31 20.27 2.99 4.28
N ALA A 32 20.60 1.93 3.53
CA ALA A 32 20.15 0.58 3.83
C ALA A 32 20.69 0.09 5.19
N ALA A 33 21.96 0.32 5.49
CA ALA A 33 22.56 0.00 6.78
C ALA A 33 21.89 0.77 7.94
N LEU A 34 21.60 2.05 7.75
CA LEU A 34 20.89 2.88 8.73
C LEU A 34 19.46 2.37 8.99
N LEU A 35 18.73 1.99 7.95
CA LEU A 35 17.38 1.44 8.08
C LEU A 35 17.38 0.09 8.82
N VAL A 36 18.36 -0.77 8.55
CA VAL A 36 18.56 -2.03 9.27
C VAL A 36 18.86 -1.73 10.74
N TRP A 37 19.81 -0.84 11.02
CA TRP A 37 20.18 -0.43 12.37
C TRP A 37 18.99 0.12 13.17
N MET A 38 18.22 1.05 12.58
CA MET A 38 16.99 1.58 13.18
C MET A 38 15.93 0.49 13.40
N SER A 39 15.81 -0.47 12.47
CA SER A 39 14.88 -1.60 12.62
C SER A 39 15.29 -2.54 13.77
N LEU A 40 16.60 -2.73 14.00
CA LEU A 40 17.12 -3.51 15.12
C LEU A 40 16.95 -2.76 16.46
N GLN A 41 17.14 -1.44 16.50
CA GLN A 41 16.89 -0.62 17.68
C GLN A 41 15.41 -0.52 18.04
N GLY A 42 14.52 -0.35 17.06
CA GLY A 42 13.08 -0.32 17.28
C GLY A 42 12.53 -1.61 17.91
N ARG A 43 13.12 -2.77 17.58
CA ARG A 43 12.79 -4.06 18.21
C ARG A 43 13.21 -4.17 19.67
N ARG A 44 14.26 -3.46 20.10
CA ARG A 44 14.69 -3.42 21.51
C ARG A 44 13.83 -2.47 22.34
N SER A 45 13.39 -1.36 21.75
CA SER A 45 12.51 -0.39 22.42
C SER A 45 11.06 -0.86 22.60
N SER A 46 10.65 -1.89 21.85
CA SER A 46 9.32 -2.51 21.96
C SER A 46 9.26 -3.68 22.93
N ARG A 47 10.28 -3.92 23.78
CA ARG A 47 10.12 -4.82 24.93
C ARG A 47 9.30 -4.07 25.98
N PRO A 48 8.02 -4.42 26.20
CA PRO A 48 7.22 -3.74 27.19
C PRO A 48 7.77 -4.15 28.57
N VAL A 49 8.41 -3.21 29.25
CA VAL A 49 8.57 -3.30 30.71
C VAL A 49 7.27 -2.81 31.30
N SER A 50 6.32 -3.72 31.54
CA SER A 50 5.20 -3.41 32.45
C SER A 50 4.55 -4.68 32.98
N HIS A 51 4.58 -4.83 34.30
CA HIS A 51 3.84 -5.81 35.08
C HIS A 51 2.35 -5.41 35.13
N ALA A 52 1.66 -5.45 34.00
CA ALA A 52 0.21 -5.20 33.97
C ALA A 52 -0.56 -6.51 34.21
N ARG A 53 -1.49 -6.47 35.16
CA ARG A 53 -2.26 -7.64 35.61
C ARG A 53 -3.10 -8.21 34.45
N PRO A 54 -3.38 -9.54 34.45
CA PRO A 54 -3.98 -10.25 33.32
C PRO A 54 -5.34 -9.72 32.82
N THR A 55 -6.08 -8.95 33.63
CA THR A 55 -7.38 -8.37 33.28
C THR A 55 -7.29 -7.11 32.41
N GLU A 56 -6.28 -6.27 32.60
CA GLU A 56 -6.12 -5.01 31.84
C GLU A 56 -5.69 -5.28 30.39
N TRP A 57 -4.91 -6.34 30.16
CA TRP A 57 -4.52 -6.78 28.82
C TRP A 57 -5.69 -7.32 27.99
N ALA A 58 -6.66 -7.96 28.66
CA ALA A 58 -7.87 -8.45 27.99
C ALA A 58 -8.74 -7.27 27.53
N GLN A 59 -8.90 -6.25 28.37
CA GLN A 59 -9.64 -5.03 28.04
C GLN A 59 -8.96 -4.23 26.91
N ALA A 60 -7.64 -4.04 26.98
CA ALA A 60 -6.90 -3.33 25.94
C ALA A 60 -6.97 -4.04 24.57
N ARG A 61 -6.91 -5.38 24.55
CA ARG A 61 -7.11 -6.16 23.30
C ARG A 61 -8.53 -6.01 22.77
N GLN A 62 -9.54 -6.06 23.62
CA GLN A 62 -10.93 -5.94 23.20
C GLN A 62 -11.22 -4.54 22.62
N GLN A 63 -10.69 -3.48 23.25
CA GLN A 63 -10.82 -2.11 22.75
C GLN A 63 -10.12 -1.93 21.39
N SER A 64 -8.89 -2.42 21.25
CA SER A 64 -8.17 -2.37 19.98
C SER A 64 -8.89 -3.14 18.86
N GLN A 65 -9.42 -4.33 19.16
CA GLN A 65 -10.18 -5.12 18.18
C GLN A 65 -11.48 -4.43 17.76
N LEU A 66 -12.16 -3.74 18.68
CA LEU A 66 -13.36 -2.96 18.36
C LEU A 66 -13.06 -1.77 17.45
N GLU A 67 -11.94 -1.08 17.68
CA GLU A 67 -11.48 0.02 16.82
C GLU A 67 -11.10 -0.48 15.43
N VAL A 68 -10.35 -1.59 15.34
CA VAL A 68 -10.02 -2.23 14.06
C VAL A 68 -11.29 -2.64 13.32
N ALA A 69 -12.27 -3.25 13.99
CA ALA A 69 -13.52 -3.64 13.36
C ALA A 69 -14.36 -2.43 12.89
N ARG A 70 -14.31 -1.29 13.59
CA ARG A 70 -14.94 -0.04 13.15
C ARG A 70 -14.25 0.51 11.91
N ALA A 71 -12.93 0.64 11.94
CA ALA A 71 -12.13 1.12 10.82
C ALA A 71 -12.30 0.24 9.57
N GLU A 72 -12.33 -1.08 9.75
CA GLU A 72 -12.51 -2.03 8.64
C GLU A 72 -13.90 -1.90 8.01
N ARG A 73 -14.96 -1.70 8.81
CA ARG A 73 -16.32 -1.47 8.28
C ARG A 73 -16.41 -0.19 7.47
N GLU A 74 -15.78 0.88 7.92
CA GLU A 74 -15.72 2.16 7.22
C GLU A 74 -14.94 2.02 5.91
N ALA A 75 -13.77 1.39 5.93
CA ALA A 75 -12.97 1.11 4.74
C ALA A 75 -13.77 0.30 3.70
N ARG A 76 -14.46 -0.77 4.13
CA ARG A 76 -15.33 -1.57 3.25
C ARG A 76 -16.47 -0.72 2.65
N ALA A 77 -17.03 0.23 3.41
CA ALA A 77 -18.07 1.12 2.90
C ALA A 77 -17.54 2.09 1.83
N VAL A 78 -16.34 2.63 2.02
CA VAL A 78 -15.66 3.49 1.04
C VAL A 78 -15.38 2.73 -0.24
N VAL A 79 -14.79 1.54 -0.15
CA VAL A 79 -14.49 0.68 -1.31
C VAL A 79 -15.76 0.38 -2.11
N ARG A 80 -16.85 -0.01 -1.43
CA ARG A 80 -18.14 -0.26 -2.11
C ARG A 80 -18.68 0.98 -2.84
N ARG A 81 -18.50 2.18 -2.27
CA ARG A 81 -18.92 3.44 -2.93
C ARG A 81 -18.06 3.72 -4.16
N ALA A 82 -16.74 3.54 -4.06
CA ALA A 82 -15.81 3.73 -5.16
C ALA A 82 -16.11 2.79 -6.33
N VAL A 83 -16.34 1.50 -6.05
CA VAL A 83 -16.70 0.50 -7.08
C VAL A 83 -17.99 0.90 -7.79
N ARG A 84 -19.06 1.25 -7.06
CA ARG A 84 -20.32 1.69 -7.68
C ARG A 84 -20.16 2.92 -8.56
N GLN A 85 -19.29 3.85 -8.19
CA GLN A 85 -19.01 5.02 -9.03
C GLN A 85 -18.21 4.64 -10.27
N ALA A 86 -17.24 3.73 -10.14
CA ALA A 86 -16.48 3.22 -11.27
C ALA A 86 -17.39 2.47 -12.26
N ASP A 87 -18.29 1.61 -11.78
CA ASP A 87 -19.23 0.87 -12.63
C ASP A 87 -20.14 1.81 -13.43
N LYS A 88 -20.68 2.85 -12.79
CA LYS A 88 -21.49 3.87 -13.48
C LYS A 88 -20.70 4.58 -14.59
N ARG A 89 -19.44 4.94 -14.31
CA ARG A 89 -18.57 5.57 -15.31
C ARG A 89 -18.24 4.61 -16.46
N GLY A 90 -18.00 3.34 -16.14
CA GLY A 90 -17.76 2.28 -17.13
C GLY A 90 -18.95 2.07 -18.05
N GLN A 91 -20.16 1.94 -17.49
CA GLN A 91 -21.40 1.81 -18.26
C GLN A 91 -21.63 3.02 -19.19
N ALA A 92 -21.40 4.25 -18.70
CA ALA A 92 -21.51 5.45 -19.51
C ALA A 92 -20.45 5.53 -20.62
N ALA A 93 -19.24 4.99 -20.39
CA ALA A 93 -18.22 4.91 -21.43
C ALA A 93 -18.60 3.90 -22.53
N VAL A 94 -19.11 2.73 -22.14
CA VAL A 94 -19.58 1.71 -23.09
C VAL A 94 -20.73 2.24 -23.94
N GLN A 95 -21.70 2.93 -23.35
CA GLN A 95 -22.82 3.53 -24.10
C GLN A 95 -22.34 4.59 -25.10
N ARG A 96 -21.37 5.43 -24.71
CA ARG A 96 -20.78 6.42 -25.64
C ARG A 96 -20.01 5.76 -26.78
N ALA A 97 -19.23 4.73 -26.49
CA ALA A 97 -18.52 3.97 -27.52
C ALA A 97 -19.49 3.29 -28.49
N ALA A 98 -20.57 2.68 -27.98
CA ALA A 98 -21.60 2.07 -28.80
C ALA A 98 -22.30 3.09 -29.71
N ALA A 99 -22.66 4.27 -29.17
CA ALA A 99 -23.26 5.35 -29.95
C ALA A 99 -22.32 5.86 -31.06
N GLN A 100 -21.02 5.95 -30.77
CA GLN A 100 -20.01 6.38 -31.73
C GLN A 100 -19.84 5.36 -32.86
N VAL A 101 -19.76 4.06 -32.54
CA VAL A 101 -19.72 2.99 -33.55
C VAL A 101 -20.96 3.00 -34.43
N GLN A 102 -22.14 3.24 -33.87
CA GLN A 102 -23.38 3.33 -34.65
C GLN A 102 -23.39 4.54 -35.59
N ALA A 103 -22.86 5.68 -35.16
CA ALA A 103 -22.71 6.87 -36.00
C ALA A 103 -21.70 6.65 -37.15
N GLU A 104 -20.58 5.99 -36.86
CA GLU A 104 -19.57 5.62 -37.86
C GLU A 104 -20.15 4.64 -38.90
N GLN A 105 -20.89 3.62 -38.47
CA GLN A 105 -21.55 2.67 -39.39
C GLN A 105 -22.63 3.35 -40.27
N GLY A 106 -23.37 4.32 -39.73
CA GLY A 106 -24.37 5.07 -40.50
C GLY A 106 -23.78 5.98 -41.58
N SER A 107 -22.60 6.57 -41.33
CA SER A 107 -21.90 7.44 -42.29
C SER A 107 -21.12 6.66 -43.36
N GLY A 108 -20.57 5.49 -43.02
CA GLY A 108 -19.81 4.64 -43.94
C GLY A 108 -20.65 3.93 -45.01
N TRP A 109 -21.98 3.86 -44.87
CA TRP A 109 -22.89 3.32 -45.88
C TRP A 109 -23.41 4.37 -46.87
N SER A 110 -23.20 5.67 -46.61
CA SER A 110 -23.70 6.77 -47.44
C SER A 110 -22.66 7.40 -48.38
N ALA A 111 -21.48 6.79 -48.52
CA ALA A 111 -20.42 7.18 -49.45
C ALA A 111 -20.17 6.06 -50.47
#